data_AF-A0A2P2JXI3-F1
#
_entry.id   AF-A0A2P2JXI3-F1
#
_cell.length_a   1.000
_cell.length_b   1.000
_cell.length_c   1.000
_cell.angle_alpha   90.00
_cell.angle_beta   90.00
_cell.angle_gamma   90.00
#
_symmetry.space_group_name_H-M   'P 1'
#
loop_
_entity.id
_entity.type
_entity.pdbx_description
1 polymer ?
#
loop_
_entity_poly.entity_id
_entity_poly.type
_entity_poly.pdbx_seq_one_letter_code
_entity_poly.pdbx_strand_id
1 'polypeptide(L)'
;MVKFIPLMQITHKCLSSIMKLQYLEDLILEGCFSIDDESLAAIKHGCKSLKALDVSSCHNICDVGLSSLISGAERLQQLNLAHGSAVTAALANSLKKLSNLHSVKLDGCVVTNDGLKAIGDWCILLRELSLSKCLGVTDEGLSCFVTKHTELRKLDITCCRKITDISIAHITSSCTNLTSLRMESCTMVPREAFVFIGQRCKFLEELDLTDNEIDDEGLKSISKCSRLSSLKLGICMNISDEGLAHIGMNCSKLTELDLYRSAGITDSGILAIACVCPDLEMINMSYCKDITDSSLISLSKCSNLNTFESRGCPLITSLGLAAIAVGCKQLTKLDIKKCHNIDDAGMLPLAHFSQYLRQINISYTSVTDVGLLALASISCLQSLTVLHLKGLTPNGLAAALSACGGLRKVKLHASFKSFFAYPLFEHFEARGCVFEWRDKEFQAELDPQCWKLQLEDVV
;
A
#
# COMPACT_ATOMS: atom_id res chain seq x y z
N MET A 1 12.97 -6.00 21.01
CA MET A 1 12.10 -4.92 20.54
C MET A 1 11.35 -4.31 21.71
N VAL A 2 11.37 -2.98 21.84
CA VAL A 2 10.48 -2.21 22.72
C VAL A 2 9.72 -1.22 21.84
N LYS A 3 8.38 -1.30 21.85
CA LYS A 3 7.51 -0.39 21.13
C LYS A 3 6.67 0.41 22.11
N PHE A 4 6.68 1.72 21.95
CA PHE A 4 5.80 2.62 22.69
C PHE A 4 4.56 2.98 21.86
N ILE A 5 3.47 3.21 22.58
CA ILE A 5 2.21 3.67 21.99
C ILE A 5 2.14 5.19 22.20
N PRO A 6 1.80 5.99 21.17
CA PRO A 6 1.84 7.46 21.22
C PRO A 6 1.04 8.13 22.36
N LEU A 7 0.13 7.39 23.00
CA LEU A 7 -0.73 7.88 24.08
C LEU A 7 -0.08 7.83 25.48
N MET A 8 1.11 7.24 25.62
CA MET A 8 1.85 7.30 26.89
C MET A 8 2.73 8.56 26.93
N GLN A 9 2.61 9.36 28.00
CA GLN A 9 3.55 10.45 28.28
C GLN A 9 4.92 9.87 28.66
N ILE A 10 5.74 9.60 27.64
CA ILE A 10 7.12 9.18 27.83
C ILE A 10 7.97 10.41 28.02
N THR A 11 8.62 10.48 29.17
CA THR A 11 9.56 11.56 29.51
C THR A 11 11.00 11.06 29.39
N HIS A 12 11.96 11.99 29.34
CA HIS A 12 13.41 11.67 29.36
C HIS A 12 13.80 10.65 30.45
N LYS A 13 13.12 10.66 31.61
CA LYS A 13 13.38 9.73 32.72
C LYS A 13 13.14 8.28 32.34
N CYS A 14 12.09 8.00 31.56
CA CYS A 14 11.76 6.65 31.09
C CYS A 14 12.84 6.13 30.14
N LEU A 15 13.27 6.96 29.19
CA LEU A 15 14.34 6.65 28.23
C LEU A 15 15.64 6.24 28.92
N SER A 16 16.06 6.96 29.96
CA SER A 16 17.29 6.62 30.70
C SER A 16 17.28 5.20 31.28
N SER A 17 16.12 4.67 31.65
CA SER A 17 16.00 3.30 32.18
C SER A 17 15.99 2.26 31.06
N ILE A 18 15.30 2.57 29.95
CA ILE A 18 15.26 1.72 28.75
C ILE A 18 16.66 1.60 28.12
N MET A 19 17.44 2.68 28.14
CA MET A 19 18.81 2.68 27.59
C MET A 19 19.76 1.75 28.36
N LYS A 20 19.41 1.29 29.56
CA LYS A 20 20.18 0.28 30.30
C LYS A 20 19.97 -1.14 29.79
N LEU A 21 18.99 -1.38 28.91
CA LEU A 21 18.69 -2.70 28.37
C LEU A 21 19.77 -3.15 27.37
N GLN A 22 20.67 -4.03 27.81
CA GLN A 22 21.84 -4.45 27.02
C GLN A 22 21.51 -5.24 25.74
N TYR A 23 20.31 -5.83 25.68
CA TYR A 23 19.83 -6.64 24.55
C TYR A 23 18.77 -5.92 23.70
N LEU A 24 18.58 -4.61 23.90
CA LEU A 24 17.63 -3.86 23.10
C LEU A 24 18.16 -3.68 21.68
N GLU A 25 17.53 -4.34 20.72
CA GLU A 25 17.87 -4.22 19.29
C GLU A 25 16.98 -3.22 18.54
N ASP A 26 15.69 -3.15 18.89
CA ASP A 26 14.73 -2.26 18.22
C ASP A 26 14.03 -1.39 19.24
N LEU A 27 14.05 -0.08 19.00
CA LEU A 27 13.37 0.93 19.81
C LEU A 27 12.44 1.76 18.92
N ILE A 28 11.14 1.71 19.21
CA ILE A 28 10.12 2.47 18.48
C ILE A 28 9.51 3.51 19.39
N LEU A 29 9.74 4.79 19.06
CA LEU A 29 9.32 6.00 19.74
C LEU A 29 8.38 6.85 18.85
N GLU A 30 7.77 6.25 17.84
CA GLU A 30 6.83 6.89 16.92
C GLU A 30 5.79 7.76 17.68
N GLY A 31 5.65 9.02 17.26
CA GLY A 31 4.66 9.96 17.80
C GLY A 31 4.85 10.33 19.27
N CYS A 32 6.02 10.09 19.86
CA CYS A 32 6.31 10.46 21.24
C CYS A 32 6.72 11.93 21.34
N PHE A 33 5.74 12.84 21.30
CA PHE A 33 5.96 14.29 21.19
C PHE A 33 6.75 14.93 22.35
N SER A 34 6.81 14.27 23.50
CA SER A 34 7.57 14.74 24.67
C SER A 34 9.06 14.38 24.62
N ILE A 35 9.50 13.65 23.60
CA ILE A 35 10.92 13.32 23.39
C ILE A 35 11.58 14.44 22.62
N ASP A 36 12.68 14.92 23.17
CA ASP A 36 13.52 15.99 22.66
C ASP A 36 14.99 15.53 22.55
N ASP A 37 15.87 16.46 22.19
CA ASP A 37 17.32 16.19 22.06
C ASP A 37 17.95 15.73 23.38
N GLU A 38 17.52 16.26 24.53
CA GLU A 38 18.00 15.84 25.84
C GLU A 38 17.61 14.38 26.13
N SER A 39 16.39 14.00 25.74
CA SER A 39 15.91 12.63 25.85
C SER A 39 16.75 11.67 24.99
N LEU A 40 17.16 12.09 23.78
CA LEU A 40 18.01 11.29 22.89
C LEU A 40 19.48 11.24 23.36
N ALA A 41 19.94 12.25 24.10
CA ALA A 41 21.27 12.23 24.73
C ALA A 41 21.45 11.06 25.71
N ALA A 42 20.37 10.53 26.28
CA ALA A 42 20.43 9.34 27.14
C ALA A 42 21.00 8.09 26.39
N ILE A 43 20.88 8.04 25.06
CA ILE A 43 21.45 6.95 24.23
C ILE A 43 22.98 6.91 24.34
N LYS A 44 23.65 8.03 24.62
CA LYS A 44 25.12 8.03 24.82
C LYS A 44 25.57 7.08 25.94
N HIS A 45 24.71 6.85 26.92
CA HIS A 45 25.04 6.12 28.14
C HIS A 45 24.55 4.66 28.14
N GLY A 46 23.94 4.17 27.05
CA GLY A 46 23.47 2.79 26.93
C GLY A 46 22.73 2.51 25.62
N CYS A 47 22.60 1.22 25.25
CA CYS A 47 22.11 0.67 23.97
C CYS A 47 23.11 0.40 22.83
N LYS A 48 24.29 -0.15 23.17
CA LYS A 48 25.29 -0.63 22.19
C LYS A 48 24.78 -1.72 21.23
N SER A 49 23.69 -2.40 21.56
CA SER A 49 23.08 -3.46 20.74
C SER A 49 21.99 -2.95 19.79
N LEU A 50 21.65 -1.66 19.83
CA LEU A 50 20.58 -1.09 19.04
C LEU A 50 20.90 -1.18 17.54
N LYS A 51 19.98 -1.79 16.78
CA LYS A 51 20.04 -1.97 15.33
C LYS A 51 18.97 -1.14 14.63
N ALA A 52 17.81 -0.93 15.23
CA ALA A 52 16.75 -0.11 14.65
C ALA A 52 16.25 0.95 15.64
N LEU A 53 16.16 2.18 15.16
CA LEU A 53 15.58 3.30 15.90
C LEU A 53 14.51 3.96 15.04
N ASP A 54 13.30 4.04 15.59
CA ASP A 54 12.22 4.80 15.01
C ASP A 54 11.86 5.97 15.93
N VAL A 55 12.09 7.19 15.45
CA VAL A 55 11.70 8.46 16.10
C VAL A 55 10.80 9.28 15.18
N SER A 56 10.04 8.60 14.31
CA SER A 56 9.11 9.26 13.42
C SER A 56 8.05 10.06 14.20
N SER A 57 7.63 11.19 13.62
CA SER A 57 6.71 12.16 14.25
C SER A 57 7.20 12.72 15.60
N CYS A 58 8.50 12.64 15.92
CA CYS A 58 9.10 13.31 17.08
C CYS A 58 9.66 14.67 16.67
N HIS A 59 8.81 15.69 16.66
CA HIS A 59 9.14 17.02 16.11
C HIS A 59 10.19 17.81 16.92
N ASN A 60 10.46 17.43 18.17
CA ASN A 60 11.41 18.13 19.06
C ASN A 60 12.84 17.56 19.00
N ILE A 61 13.11 16.65 18.07
CA ILE A 61 14.45 16.09 17.83
C ILE A 61 15.07 16.78 16.62
N CYS A 62 16.24 17.38 16.79
CA CYS A 62 17.04 17.98 15.72
C CYS A 62 18.41 17.31 15.57
N ASP A 63 19.30 17.92 14.79
CA ASP A 63 20.66 17.42 14.56
C ASP A 63 21.49 17.30 15.85
N VAL A 64 21.20 18.14 16.85
CA VAL A 64 21.84 18.08 18.18
C VAL A 64 21.52 16.76 18.88
N GLY A 65 20.24 16.38 18.96
CA GLY A 65 19.84 15.10 19.54
C GLY A 65 20.41 13.94 18.76
N LEU A 66 20.26 13.94 17.43
CA LEU A 66 20.71 12.86 16.55
C LEU A 66 22.23 12.63 16.62
N SER A 67 23.02 13.67 16.85
CA SER A 67 24.47 13.53 17.07
C SER A 67 24.82 12.58 18.23
N SER A 68 23.90 12.42 19.19
CA SER A 68 24.07 11.51 20.32
C SER A 68 24.08 10.04 19.93
N LEU A 69 23.45 9.70 18.80
CA LEU A 69 23.42 8.34 18.26
C LEU A 69 24.82 7.85 17.89
N ILE A 70 25.70 8.73 17.41
CA ILE A 70 27.06 8.37 16.99
C ILE A 70 27.83 7.68 18.13
N SER A 71 27.72 8.19 19.36
CA SER A 71 28.47 7.67 20.51
C SER A 71 27.79 6.51 21.24
N GLY A 72 26.49 6.29 21.02
CA GLY A 72 25.69 5.34 21.80
C GLY A 72 25.15 4.14 21.01
N ALA A 73 24.99 4.29 19.70
CA ALA A 73 24.33 3.33 18.81
C ALA A 73 25.17 3.00 17.57
N GLU A 74 26.45 2.64 17.76
CA GLU A 74 27.39 2.34 16.67
C GLU A 74 26.94 1.15 15.78
N ARG A 75 26.09 0.27 16.29
CA ARG A 75 25.52 -0.87 15.56
C ARG A 75 24.21 -0.55 14.83
N LEU A 76 23.79 0.71 14.83
CA LEU A 76 22.55 1.13 14.21
C LEU A 76 22.59 0.85 12.71
N GLN A 77 21.56 0.18 12.23
CA GLN A 77 21.39 -0.32 10.88
C GLN A 77 20.22 0.33 10.16
N GLN A 78 19.16 0.65 10.91
CA GLN A 78 17.94 1.25 10.40
C GLN A 78 17.57 2.47 11.24
N LEU A 79 17.25 3.58 10.55
CA LEU A 79 16.83 4.82 11.19
C LEU A 79 15.59 5.37 10.48
N ASN A 80 14.51 5.55 11.24
CA ASN A 80 13.29 6.20 10.76
C ASN A 80 13.14 7.58 11.42
N LEU A 81 13.20 8.63 10.61
CA LEU A 81 13.01 10.03 10.99
C LEU A 81 11.77 10.65 10.33
N ALA A 82 10.85 9.84 9.80
CA ALA A 82 9.70 10.31 9.05
C ALA A 82 8.89 11.35 9.84
N HIS A 83 8.37 12.37 9.15
CA HIS A 83 7.62 13.49 9.71
C HIS A 83 8.37 14.24 10.84
N GLY A 84 9.71 14.18 10.83
CA GLY A 84 10.58 14.81 11.82
C GLY A 84 11.16 16.16 11.36
N SER A 85 12.34 16.49 11.88
CA SER A 85 13.09 17.70 11.52
C SER A 85 13.49 17.75 10.05
N ALA A 86 13.69 18.96 9.54
CA ALA A 86 14.15 19.18 8.17
C ALA A 86 15.52 18.52 7.92
N VAL A 87 15.64 17.83 6.78
CA VAL A 87 16.86 17.16 6.33
C VAL A 87 17.77 18.20 5.70
N THR A 88 18.54 18.87 6.56
CA THR A 88 19.59 19.82 6.20
C THR A 88 20.96 19.15 6.18
N ALA A 89 21.98 19.85 5.68
CA ALA A 89 23.36 19.37 5.74
C ALA A 89 23.84 19.13 7.20
N ALA A 90 23.39 19.94 8.16
CA ALA A 90 23.73 19.75 9.58
C ALA A 90 23.18 18.41 10.10
N LEU A 91 21.91 18.14 9.82
CA LEU A 91 21.27 16.87 10.20
C LEU A 91 21.94 15.68 9.52
N ALA A 92 22.17 15.76 8.21
CA ALA A 92 22.85 14.69 7.48
C ALA A 92 24.27 14.44 8.00
N ASN A 93 25.03 15.50 8.31
CA ASN A 93 26.38 15.37 8.86
C ASN A 93 26.38 14.78 10.29
N SER A 94 25.31 14.99 11.07
CA SER A 94 25.15 14.39 12.40
C SER A 94 25.05 12.86 12.37
N LEU A 95 24.74 12.26 11.21
CA LEU A 95 24.58 10.80 11.04
C LEU A 95 25.73 10.15 10.28
N LYS A 96 26.64 10.94 9.70
CA LYS A 96 27.71 10.46 8.79
C LYS A 96 28.62 9.37 9.37
N LYS A 97 28.76 9.31 10.70
CA LYS A 97 29.64 8.35 11.41
C LYS A 97 28.95 7.01 11.73
N LEU A 98 27.66 6.85 11.45
CA LEU A 98 26.93 5.60 11.69
C LEU A 98 27.24 4.57 10.59
N SER A 99 28.40 3.91 10.70
CA SER A 99 28.98 3.08 9.64
C SER A 99 28.18 1.81 9.28
N ASN A 100 27.24 1.38 10.12
CA ASN A 100 26.42 0.20 9.89
C ASN A 100 25.04 0.52 9.29
N LEU A 101 24.72 1.81 9.13
CA LEU A 101 23.42 2.25 8.65
C LEU A 101 23.27 1.87 7.18
N HIS A 102 22.20 1.14 6.85
CA HIS A 102 21.90 0.69 5.49
C HIS A 102 20.47 0.97 5.07
N SER A 103 19.59 1.34 6.00
CA SER A 103 18.21 1.75 5.74
C SER A 103 17.90 3.06 6.45
N VAL A 104 17.44 4.06 5.69
CA VAL A 104 17.01 5.35 6.23
C VAL A 104 15.66 5.74 5.66
N LYS A 105 14.72 6.10 6.53
CA LYS A 105 13.40 6.62 6.14
C LYS A 105 13.25 8.06 6.60
N LEU A 106 12.93 8.94 5.66
CA LEU A 106 12.79 10.38 5.86
C LEU A 106 11.41 10.87 5.45
N ASP A 107 10.43 9.97 5.32
CA ASP A 107 9.13 10.24 4.71
C ASP A 107 8.44 11.47 5.31
N GLY A 108 7.88 12.33 4.47
CA GLY A 108 7.16 13.53 4.90
C GLY A 108 8.04 14.63 5.52
N CYS A 109 9.37 14.49 5.52
CA CYS A 109 10.27 15.56 5.94
C CYS A 109 10.44 16.62 4.86
N VAL A 110 10.83 17.83 5.28
CA VAL A 110 11.36 18.85 4.36
C VAL A 110 12.82 18.51 4.08
N VAL A 111 13.19 18.34 2.82
CA VAL A 111 14.54 17.95 2.39
C VAL A 111 15.15 19.09 1.57
N THR A 112 16.39 19.47 1.90
CA THR A 112 17.17 20.43 1.10
C THR A 112 18.15 19.69 0.19
N ASN A 113 18.52 20.30 -0.94
CA ASN A 113 19.53 19.74 -1.85
C ASN A 113 20.87 19.52 -1.13
N ASP A 114 21.28 20.45 -0.27
CA ASP A 114 22.48 20.30 0.56
C ASP A 114 22.38 19.14 1.56
N GLY A 115 21.21 18.92 2.15
CA GLY A 115 20.96 17.77 3.03
C GLY A 115 21.09 16.45 2.29
N LEU A 116 20.43 16.33 1.12
CA LEU A 116 20.48 15.11 0.31
C LEU A 116 21.87 14.85 -0.28
N LYS A 117 22.60 15.91 -0.67
CA LYS A 117 24.00 15.84 -1.07
C LYS A 117 24.91 15.37 0.07
N ALA A 118 24.71 15.87 1.28
CA ALA A 118 25.46 15.45 2.46
C ALA A 118 25.17 13.98 2.84
N ILE A 119 23.94 13.49 2.64
CA ILE A 119 23.61 12.05 2.71
C ILE A 119 24.38 11.29 1.62
N GLY A 120 24.43 11.84 0.40
CA GLY A 120 25.26 11.34 -0.70
C GLY A 120 26.74 11.13 -0.33
N ASP A 121 27.29 11.96 0.55
CA ASP A 121 28.68 11.93 1.02
C ASP A 121 28.92 10.97 2.20
N TRP A 122 27.92 10.22 2.62
CA TRP A 122 28.08 9.20 3.62
C TRP A 122 28.97 8.07 3.09
N CYS A 123 29.98 7.65 3.87
CA CYS A 123 30.88 6.55 3.49
C CYS A 123 30.24 5.17 3.66
N ILE A 124 28.91 5.12 3.78
CA ILE A 124 28.11 3.92 3.95
C ILE A 124 27.31 3.68 2.69
N LEU A 125 27.34 2.45 2.20
CA LEU A 125 26.55 2.05 1.04
C LEU A 125 25.12 1.73 1.51
N LEU A 126 24.28 2.77 1.55
CA LEU A 126 22.85 2.61 1.81
C LEU A 126 22.22 1.64 0.80
N ARG A 127 21.35 0.77 1.32
CA ARG A 127 20.56 -0.20 0.55
C ARG A 127 19.11 0.22 0.42
N GLU A 128 18.59 0.98 1.38
CA GLU A 128 17.23 1.49 1.38
C GLU A 128 17.22 2.97 1.75
N LEU A 129 16.57 3.77 0.91
CA LEU A 129 16.25 5.15 1.20
C LEU A 129 14.77 5.39 0.89
N SER A 130 14.05 5.95 1.85
CA SER A 130 12.66 6.39 1.67
C SER A 130 12.58 7.91 1.82
N LEU A 131 12.08 8.58 0.79
CA LEU A 131 11.83 10.01 0.68
C LEU A 131 10.34 10.26 0.38
N SER A 132 9.46 9.33 0.73
CA SER A 132 8.04 9.39 0.38
C SER A 132 7.42 10.67 0.94
N LYS A 133 6.70 11.44 0.11
CA LYS A 133 6.03 12.70 0.47
C LYS A 133 6.99 13.77 1.00
N CYS A 134 8.29 13.67 0.74
CA CYS A 134 9.25 14.70 1.14
C CYS A 134 9.11 15.96 0.29
N LEU A 135 8.93 17.10 0.96
CA LEU A 135 8.95 18.40 0.29
C LEU A 135 10.39 18.81 0.00
N GLY A 136 10.66 19.32 -1.20
CA GLY A 136 11.99 19.84 -1.55
C GLY A 136 12.98 18.84 -2.16
N VAL A 137 12.58 17.57 -2.33
CA VAL A 137 13.33 16.62 -3.17
C VAL A 137 13.24 17.09 -4.63
N THR A 138 14.38 17.45 -5.22
CA THR A 138 14.51 17.88 -6.62
C THR A 138 15.54 17.01 -7.35
N ASP A 139 15.61 17.16 -8.68
CA ASP A 139 16.60 16.45 -9.51
C ASP A 139 18.04 16.69 -9.06
N GLU A 140 18.38 17.92 -8.67
CA GLU A 140 19.73 18.25 -8.22
C GLU A 140 20.13 17.43 -6.98
N GLY A 141 19.30 17.49 -5.93
CA GLY A 141 19.58 16.77 -4.68
C GLY A 141 19.61 15.25 -4.88
N LEU A 142 18.61 14.70 -5.59
CA LEU A 142 18.48 13.26 -5.78
C LEU A 142 19.60 12.70 -6.66
N SER A 143 19.97 13.41 -7.73
CA SER A 143 21.09 13.02 -8.61
C SER A 143 22.42 13.00 -7.86
N CYS A 144 22.68 13.99 -7.01
CA CYS A 144 23.89 14.02 -6.16
C CYS A 144 23.97 12.81 -5.22
N PHE A 145 22.82 12.33 -4.74
CA PHE A 145 22.74 11.17 -3.86
C PHE A 145 22.96 9.84 -4.60
N VAL A 146 22.15 9.57 -5.64
CA VAL A 146 22.11 8.25 -6.31
C VAL A 146 23.40 7.91 -7.05
N THR A 147 24.11 8.93 -7.55
CA THR A 147 25.40 8.75 -8.24
C THR A 147 26.51 8.16 -7.36
N LYS A 148 26.35 8.23 -6.03
CA LYS A 148 27.31 7.69 -5.05
C LYS A 148 26.86 6.36 -4.42
N HIS A 149 25.60 5.96 -4.63
CA HIS A 149 24.96 4.84 -3.94
C HIS A 149 24.57 3.72 -4.92
N THR A 150 25.55 3.07 -5.53
CA THR A 150 25.35 2.02 -6.54
C THR A 150 24.77 0.71 -5.98
N GLU A 151 24.89 0.51 -4.66
CA GLU A 151 24.34 -0.67 -3.96
C GLU A 151 22.89 -0.48 -3.47
N LEU A 152 22.24 0.64 -3.82
CA LEU A 152 20.86 0.87 -3.46
C LEU A 152 19.96 -0.24 -4.03
N ARG A 153 19.14 -0.84 -3.16
CA ARG A 153 18.19 -1.93 -3.48
C ARG A 153 16.75 -1.46 -3.44
N LYS A 154 16.43 -0.50 -2.58
CA LYS A 154 15.09 0.04 -2.42
C LYS A 154 15.13 1.56 -2.42
N LEU A 155 14.32 2.18 -3.28
CA LEU A 155 14.15 3.61 -3.32
C LEU A 155 12.67 3.94 -3.36
N ASP A 156 12.21 4.72 -2.38
CA ASP A 156 10.86 5.26 -2.35
C ASP A 156 10.93 6.78 -2.53
N ILE A 157 10.40 7.28 -3.63
CA ILE A 157 10.29 8.70 -3.99
C ILE A 157 8.84 9.05 -4.28
N THR A 158 7.90 8.31 -3.71
CA THR A 158 6.46 8.56 -3.84
C THR A 158 6.13 10.01 -3.48
N CYS A 159 5.31 10.68 -4.28
CA CYS A 159 4.92 12.08 -4.12
C CYS A 159 6.08 13.09 -4.11
N CYS A 160 7.26 12.74 -4.64
CA CYS A 160 8.36 13.70 -4.87
C CYS A 160 8.10 14.51 -6.14
N ARG A 161 7.11 15.41 -6.10
CA ARG A 161 6.54 16.10 -7.28
C ARG A 161 7.46 17.09 -8.02
N LYS A 162 8.73 17.22 -7.63
CA LYS A 162 9.70 18.13 -8.28
C LYS A 162 10.83 17.38 -9.00
N ILE A 163 10.72 16.06 -9.16
CA ILE A 163 11.64 15.28 -9.97
C ILE A 163 11.16 15.18 -11.42
N THR A 164 12.08 15.01 -12.35
CA THR A 164 11.82 14.85 -13.79
C THR A 164 12.56 13.63 -14.33
N ASP A 165 12.65 13.51 -15.66
CA ASP A 165 13.47 12.52 -16.35
C ASP A 165 14.95 12.56 -15.93
N ILE A 166 15.47 13.71 -15.48
CA ILE A 166 16.85 13.86 -15.00
C ILE A 166 17.13 12.90 -13.84
N SER A 167 16.28 12.90 -12.80
CA SER A 167 16.41 11.95 -11.68
C SER A 167 16.33 10.50 -12.15
N ILE A 168 15.37 10.17 -13.02
CA ILE A 168 15.18 8.81 -13.52
C ILE A 168 16.41 8.35 -14.32
N ALA A 169 17.00 9.21 -15.14
CA ALA A 169 18.22 8.91 -15.88
C ALA A 169 19.40 8.60 -14.93
N HIS A 170 19.56 9.36 -13.84
CA HIS A 170 20.60 9.13 -12.84
C HIS A 170 20.36 7.91 -11.96
N ILE A 171 19.12 7.68 -11.51
CA ILE A 171 18.72 6.47 -10.77
C ILE A 171 19.04 5.23 -11.61
N THR A 172 18.55 5.20 -12.85
CA THR A 172 18.67 4.01 -13.71
C THR A 172 20.10 3.77 -14.21
N SER A 173 20.95 4.80 -14.30
CA SER A 173 22.37 4.64 -14.65
C SER A 173 23.26 4.23 -13.48
N SER A 174 22.90 4.64 -12.25
CA SER A 174 23.76 4.43 -11.07
C SER A 174 23.31 3.24 -10.22
N CYS A 175 22.00 3.11 -9.98
CA CYS A 175 21.41 2.12 -9.07
C CYS A 175 20.81 0.94 -9.86
N THR A 176 21.62 0.26 -10.68
CA THR A 176 21.15 -0.84 -11.53
C THR A 176 20.75 -2.11 -10.76
N ASN A 177 21.15 -2.22 -9.49
CA ASN A 177 20.79 -3.30 -8.56
C ASN A 177 19.46 -3.08 -7.83
N LEU A 178 18.68 -2.07 -8.20
CA LEU A 178 17.36 -1.83 -7.59
C LEU A 178 16.45 -3.04 -7.72
N THR A 179 15.86 -3.40 -6.59
CA THR A 179 14.83 -4.45 -6.43
C THR A 179 13.45 -3.85 -6.19
N SER A 180 13.37 -2.64 -5.62
CA SER A 180 12.13 -1.92 -5.37
C SER A 180 12.30 -0.45 -5.74
N LEU A 181 11.43 0.06 -6.60
CA LEU A 181 11.29 1.47 -6.92
C LEU A 181 9.83 1.86 -6.76
N ARG A 182 9.53 2.76 -5.81
CA ARG A 182 8.21 3.37 -5.67
C ARG A 182 8.28 4.84 -6.02
N MET A 183 7.42 5.27 -6.93
CA MET A 183 7.37 6.64 -7.40
C MET A 183 5.93 7.06 -7.76
N GLU A 184 4.97 6.67 -6.92
CA GLU A 184 3.57 7.09 -7.08
C GLU A 184 3.48 8.63 -7.13
N SER A 185 2.63 9.17 -8.01
CA SER A 185 2.38 10.62 -8.16
C SER A 185 3.65 11.45 -8.43
N CYS A 186 4.57 10.95 -9.26
CA CYS A 186 5.72 11.68 -9.80
C CYS A 186 5.41 12.25 -11.19
N THR A 187 4.30 12.95 -11.31
CA THR A 187 3.65 13.37 -12.58
C THR A 187 4.46 14.30 -13.49
N MET A 188 5.57 14.87 -13.00
CA MET A 188 6.50 15.65 -13.81
C MET A 188 7.48 14.78 -14.64
N VAL A 189 7.51 13.47 -14.40
CA VAL A 189 8.33 12.53 -15.17
C VAL A 189 7.63 12.23 -16.51
N PRO A 190 8.25 12.58 -17.65
CA PRO A 190 7.66 12.32 -18.97
C PRO A 190 7.70 10.83 -19.32
N ARG A 191 6.77 10.38 -20.17
CA ARG A 191 6.60 8.96 -20.54
C ARG A 191 7.87 8.29 -21.07
N GLU A 192 8.70 9.04 -21.79
CA GLU A 192 9.93 8.54 -22.40
C GLU A 192 10.95 8.08 -21.33
N ALA A 193 10.89 8.64 -20.11
CA ALA A 193 11.81 8.30 -19.04
C ALA A 193 11.60 6.88 -18.48
N PHE A 194 10.37 6.35 -18.52
CA PHE A 194 10.07 4.99 -18.01
C PHE A 194 10.75 3.90 -18.85
N VAL A 195 11.08 4.20 -20.11
CA VAL A 195 11.86 3.30 -20.96
C VAL A 195 13.23 3.00 -20.34
N PHE A 196 13.87 3.98 -19.68
CA PHE A 196 15.18 3.79 -19.04
C PHE A 196 15.14 2.79 -17.88
N ILE A 197 14.04 2.75 -17.12
CA ILE A 197 13.85 1.82 -16.00
C ILE A 197 13.94 0.39 -16.52
N GLY A 198 13.10 0.06 -17.51
CA GLY A 198 13.08 -1.26 -18.13
C GLY A 198 14.38 -1.63 -18.84
N GLN A 199 15.14 -0.65 -19.33
CA GLN A 199 16.43 -0.90 -19.98
C GLN A 199 17.55 -1.25 -18.99
N ARG A 200 17.58 -0.66 -17.79
CA ARG A 200 18.76 -0.70 -16.91
C ARG A 200 18.54 -1.40 -15.56
N CYS A 201 17.32 -1.38 -15.01
CA CYS A 201 17.01 -1.92 -13.68
C CYS A 201 16.47 -3.36 -13.76
N LYS A 202 17.30 -4.29 -14.23
CA LYS A 202 16.89 -5.69 -14.52
C LYS A 202 16.53 -6.54 -13.29
N PHE A 203 16.87 -6.06 -12.10
CA PHE A 203 16.63 -6.77 -10.85
C PHE A 203 15.35 -6.34 -10.13
N LEU A 204 14.53 -5.48 -10.74
CA LEU A 204 13.28 -5.02 -10.15
C LEU A 204 12.31 -6.19 -9.88
N GLU A 205 11.83 -6.23 -8.65
CA GLU A 205 10.83 -7.14 -8.11
C GLU A 205 9.54 -6.36 -7.76
N GLU A 206 9.69 -5.11 -7.29
CA GLU A 206 8.58 -4.20 -6.98
C GLU A 206 8.73 -2.90 -7.76
N LEU A 207 7.67 -2.52 -8.48
CA LEU A 207 7.60 -1.25 -9.19
C LEU A 207 6.22 -0.61 -8.98
N ASP A 208 6.21 0.57 -8.38
CA ASP A 208 5.00 1.37 -8.19
C ASP A 208 5.10 2.65 -9.03
N LEU A 209 4.29 2.71 -10.09
CA LEU A 209 4.15 3.84 -11.01
C LEU A 209 2.75 4.44 -10.95
N THR A 210 1.98 4.18 -9.89
CA THR A 210 0.63 4.73 -9.72
C THR A 210 0.61 6.25 -9.96
N ASP A 211 -0.36 6.76 -10.71
CA ASP A 211 -0.51 8.20 -11.02
C ASP A 211 0.74 8.80 -11.69
N ASN A 212 1.24 8.14 -12.73
CA ASN A 212 2.31 8.62 -13.61
C ASN A 212 1.92 8.56 -15.09
N GLU A 213 2.71 9.22 -15.93
CA GLU A 213 2.49 9.36 -17.38
C GLU A 213 3.01 8.19 -18.22
N ILE A 214 3.19 6.99 -17.64
CA ILE A 214 3.67 5.81 -18.37
C ILE A 214 2.70 5.38 -19.50
N ASP A 215 3.27 4.94 -20.63
CA ASP A 215 2.56 4.40 -21.79
C ASP A 215 2.96 2.95 -22.11
N ASP A 216 2.41 2.39 -23.19
CA ASP A 216 2.66 1.01 -23.62
C ASP A 216 4.12 0.75 -24.02
N GLU A 217 4.85 1.73 -24.58
CA GLU A 217 6.29 1.59 -24.85
C GLU A 217 7.12 1.56 -23.56
N GLY A 218 6.72 2.34 -22.55
CA GLY A 218 7.23 2.21 -21.19
C GLY A 218 7.03 0.82 -20.61
N LEU A 219 5.80 0.28 -20.68
CA LEU A 219 5.48 -1.07 -20.20
C LEU A 219 6.23 -2.17 -20.96
N LYS A 220 6.35 -2.03 -22.28
CA LYS A 220 7.18 -2.91 -23.12
C LYS A 220 8.63 -2.92 -22.67
N SER A 221 9.21 -1.77 -22.32
CA SER A 221 10.55 -1.73 -21.77
C SER A 221 10.61 -2.40 -20.39
N ILE A 222 9.67 -2.10 -19.50
CA ILE A 222 9.57 -2.65 -18.14
C ILE A 222 9.40 -4.16 -18.15
N SER A 223 8.73 -4.74 -19.16
CA SER A 223 8.58 -6.19 -19.30
C SER A 223 9.92 -6.95 -19.31
N LYS A 224 11.03 -6.27 -19.61
CA LYS A 224 12.39 -6.84 -19.52
C LYS A 224 12.85 -7.09 -18.08
N CYS A 225 12.11 -6.63 -17.07
CA CYS A 225 12.34 -6.91 -15.66
C CYS A 225 11.62 -8.22 -15.28
N SER A 226 12.19 -9.36 -15.67
CA SER A 226 11.56 -10.68 -15.51
C SER A 226 11.44 -11.17 -14.06
N ARG A 227 11.98 -10.41 -13.10
CA ARG A 227 11.85 -10.67 -11.66
C ARG A 227 10.65 -9.97 -11.03
N LEU A 228 9.93 -9.15 -11.79
CA LEU A 228 8.83 -8.36 -11.29
C LEU A 228 7.74 -9.27 -10.69
N SER A 229 7.48 -9.06 -9.40
CA SER A 229 6.45 -9.75 -8.62
C SER A 229 5.31 -8.80 -8.22
N SER A 230 5.59 -7.50 -8.05
CA SER A 230 4.58 -6.48 -7.76
C SER A 230 4.67 -5.33 -8.76
N LEU A 231 3.58 -5.09 -9.48
CA LEU A 231 3.44 -3.99 -10.43
C LEU A 231 2.18 -3.17 -10.14
N LYS A 232 2.35 -1.88 -9.86
CA LYS A 232 1.23 -0.95 -9.62
C LYS A 232 1.20 0.14 -10.67
N LEU A 233 0.07 0.23 -11.36
CA LEU A 233 -0.19 1.07 -12.52
C LEU A 233 -1.54 1.80 -12.40
N GLY A 234 -2.02 1.98 -11.16
CA GLY A 234 -3.27 2.69 -10.92
C GLY A 234 -3.19 4.12 -11.46
N ILE A 235 -4.27 4.62 -12.05
CA ILE A 235 -4.37 6.00 -12.58
C ILE A 235 -3.40 6.27 -13.75
N CYS A 236 -2.67 5.28 -14.26
CA CYS A 236 -1.91 5.40 -15.50
C CYS A 236 -2.88 5.39 -16.69
N MET A 237 -3.12 6.56 -17.29
CA MET A 237 -4.16 6.75 -18.31
C MET A 237 -3.70 6.42 -19.73
N ASN A 238 -2.40 6.27 -19.96
CA ASN A 238 -1.80 6.10 -21.29
C ASN A 238 -1.41 4.63 -21.59
N ILE A 239 -1.78 3.69 -20.72
CA ILE A 239 -1.55 2.25 -20.93
C ILE A 239 -2.81 1.58 -21.49
N SER A 240 -2.60 0.51 -22.26
CA SER A 240 -3.64 -0.31 -22.86
C SER A 240 -3.35 -1.81 -22.73
N ASP A 241 -4.22 -2.62 -23.33
CA ASP A 241 -4.01 -4.06 -23.45
C ASP A 241 -2.68 -4.42 -24.15
N GLU A 242 -2.15 -3.57 -25.04
CA GLU A 242 -0.85 -3.78 -25.71
C GLU A 242 0.30 -3.79 -24.69
N GLY A 243 0.34 -2.80 -23.79
CA GLY A 243 1.34 -2.73 -22.73
C GLY A 243 1.24 -3.92 -21.77
N LEU A 244 0.02 -4.30 -21.36
CA LEU A 244 -0.18 -5.48 -20.52
C LEU A 244 0.19 -6.78 -21.24
N ALA A 245 -0.01 -6.89 -22.55
CA ALA A 245 0.43 -8.05 -23.30
C ALA A 245 1.95 -8.22 -23.23
N HIS A 246 2.73 -7.14 -23.29
CA HIS A 246 4.19 -7.22 -23.10
C HIS A 246 4.58 -7.69 -21.70
N ILE A 247 3.91 -7.21 -20.65
CA ILE A 247 4.11 -7.68 -19.27
C ILE A 247 3.78 -9.18 -19.19
N GLY A 248 2.62 -9.58 -19.71
CA GLY A 248 2.16 -10.96 -19.77
C GLY A 248 3.12 -11.89 -20.52
N MET A 249 3.93 -11.40 -21.46
CA MET A 249 4.92 -12.24 -22.15
C MET A 249 6.18 -12.54 -21.34
N ASN A 250 6.58 -11.68 -20.39
CA ASN A 250 7.92 -11.72 -19.81
C ASN A 250 7.98 -11.73 -18.27
N CYS A 251 6.91 -11.32 -17.59
CA CYS A 251 6.87 -11.16 -16.14
C CYS A 251 6.08 -12.30 -15.47
N SER A 252 6.48 -13.56 -15.69
CA SER A 252 5.77 -14.74 -15.17
C SER A 252 5.80 -14.90 -13.63
N LYS A 253 6.59 -14.08 -12.93
CA LYS A 253 6.67 -14.06 -11.46
C LYS A 253 5.68 -13.10 -10.80
N LEU A 254 4.80 -12.47 -11.58
CA LEU A 254 3.87 -11.48 -11.07
C LEU A 254 2.88 -12.11 -10.10
N THR A 255 2.88 -11.60 -8.87
CA THR A 255 1.96 -12.00 -7.78
C THR A 255 0.99 -10.87 -7.42
N GLU A 256 1.36 -9.61 -7.63
CA GLU A 256 0.54 -8.43 -7.35
C GLU A 256 0.44 -7.53 -8.59
N LEU A 257 -0.77 -7.22 -9.00
CA LEU A 257 -1.06 -6.29 -10.10
C LEU A 257 -2.17 -5.29 -9.71
N ASP A 258 -1.84 -4.01 -9.67
CA ASP A 258 -2.82 -2.94 -9.47
C ASP A 258 -3.02 -2.13 -10.76
N LEU A 259 -4.26 -2.12 -11.25
CA LEU A 259 -4.76 -1.44 -12.45
C LEU A 259 -5.91 -0.48 -12.09
N TYR A 260 -5.94 0.01 -10.85
CA TYR A 260 -6.99 0.91 -10.36
C TYR A 260 -7.20 2.08 -11.34
N ARG A 261 -8.40 2.21 -11.91
CA ARG A 261 -8.73 3.28 -12.89
C ARG A 261 -7.84 3.32 -14.14
N SER A 262 -7.26 2.20 -14.56
CA SER A 262 -6.56 2.11 -15.85
C SER A 262 -7.57 1.98 -16.99
N ALA A 263 -8.00 3.12 -17.55
CA ALA A 263 -9.13 3.20 -18.47
C ALA A 263 -8.93 2.48 -19.81
N GLY A 264 -7.69 2.29 -20.26
CA GLY A 264 -7.37 1.59 -21.51
C GLY A 264 -7.32 0.07 -21.41
N ILE A 265 -7.60 -0.52 -20.23
CA ILE A 265 -7.52 -1.96 -20.01
C ILE A 265 -8.89 -2.63 -20.18
N THR A 266 -8.92 -3.69 -20.99
CA THR A 266 -10.10 -4.53 -21.26
C THR A 266 -9.81 -6.00 -20.92
N ASP A 267 -10.77 -6.88 -21.25
CA ASP A 267 -10.61 -8.32 -21.06
C ASP A 267 -9.37 -8.91 -21.75
N SER A 268 -8.90 -8.29 -22.85
CA SER A 268 -7.73 -8.78 -23.59
C SER A 268 -6.44 -8.63 -22.78
N GLY A 269 -6.25 -7.50 -22.09
CA GLY A 269 -5.08 -7.28 -21.24
C GLY A 269 -5.08 -8.21 -20.03
N ILE A 270 -6.23 -8.40 -19.38
CA ILE A 270 -6.36 -9.33 -18.25
C ILE A 270 -6.10 -10.78 -18.70
N LEU A 271 -6.62 -11.18 -19.87
CA LEU A 271 -6.34 -12.50 -20.45
C LEU A 271 -4.84 -12.71 -20.67
N ALA A 272 -4.12 -11.71 -21.17
CA ALA A 272 -2.67 -11.82 -21.41
C ALA A 272 -1.89 -12.05 -20.11
N ILE A 273 -2.28 -11.38 -19.02
CA ILE A 273 -1.68 -11.60 -17.69
C ILE A 273 -2.03 -12.98 -17.15
N ALA A 274 -3.32 -13.34 -17.12
CA ALA A 274 -3.80 -14.59 -16.52
C ALA A 274 -3.26 -15.84 -17.22
N CYS A 275 -2.92 -15.76 -18.52
CA CYS A 275 -2.32 -16.87 -19.25
C CYS A 275 -0.90 -17.24 -18.79
N VAL A 276 -0.13 -16.28 -18.28
CA VAL A 276 1.33 -16.45 -18.03
C VAL A 276 1.70 -16.26 -16.56
N CYS A 277 0.81 -15.66 -15.75
CA CYS A 277 1.01 -15.43 -14.32
C CYS A 277 0.07 -16.33 -13.50
N PRO A 278 0.30 -17.65 -13.42
CA PRO A 278 -0.56 -18.57 -12.66
C PRO A 278 -0.49 -18.33 -11.14
N ASP A 279 0.62 -17.75 -10.68
CA ASP A 279 0.90 -17.43 -9.28
C ASP A 279 0.36 -16.05 -8.86
N LEU A 280 -0.50 -15.43 -9.66
CA LEU A 280 -1.12 -14.16 -9.30
C LEU A 280 -1.95 -14.32 -8.00
N GLU A 281 -1.61 -13.51 -7.01
CA GLU A 281 -2.17 -13.54 -5.65
C GLU A 281 -3.13 -12.38 -5.41
N MET A 282 -2.83 -11.21 -5.95
CA MET A 282 -3.60 -9.98 -5.79
C MET A 282 -3.81 -9.30 -7.13
N ILE A 283 -5.07 -8.98 -7.43
CA ILE A 283 -5.39 -8.10 -8.55
C ILE A 283 -6.43 -7.05 -8.13
N ASN A 284 -6.12 -5.79 -8.46
CA ASN A 284 -7.04 -4.68 -8.35
C ASN A 284 -7.32 -4.12 -9.74
N MET A 285 -8.55 -4.25 -10.21
CA MET A 285 -9.03 -3.69 -11.49
C MET A 285 -10.23 -2.76 -11.26
N SER A 286 -10.32 -2.20 -10.05
CA SER A 286 -11.40 -1.32 -9.65
C SER A 286 -11.49 -0.11 -10.59
N TYR A 287 -12.72 0.21 -11.01
CA TYR A 287 -13.09 1.31 -11.89
C TYR A 287 -12.52 1.21 -13.31
N CYS A 288 -12.08 0.03 -13.75
CA CYS A 288 -11.90 -0.30 -15.16
C CYS A 288 -13.28 -0.62 -15.76
N LYS A 289 -13.78 0.28 -16.62
CA LYS A 289 -15.19 0.27 -17.06
C LYS A 289 -15.50 -0.81 -18.11
N ASP A 290 -14.49 -1.20 -18.89
CA ASP A 290 -14.63 -2.11 -20.03
C ASP A 290 -14.23 -3.56 -19.70
N ILE A 291 -14.19 -3.88 -18.40
CA ILE A 291 -13.94 -5.25 -17.91
C ILE A 291 -15.25 -6.00 -17.69
N THR A 292 -15.35 -7.20 -18.25
CA THR A 292 -16.54 -8.07 -18.20
C THR A 292 -16.26 -9.39 -17.47
N ASP A 293 -17.25 -10.29 -17.46
CA ASP A 293 -17.10 -11.65 -16.96
C ASP A 293 -15.96 -12.43 -17.66
N SER A 294 -15.57 -12.06 -18.88
CA SER A 294 -14.46 -12.70 -19.61
C SER A 294 -13.12 -12.55 -18.90
N SER A 295 -12.86 -11.39 -18.29
CA SER A 295 -11.70 -11.18 -17.41
C SER A 295 -11.73 -12.13 -16.21
N LEU A 296 -12.89 -12.26 -15.56
CA LEU A 296 -13.02 -13.09 -14.36
C LEU A 296 -12.88 -14.58 -14.68
N ILE A 297 -13.42 -15.01 -15.82
CA ILE A 297 -13.20 -16.36 -16.34
C ILE A 297 -11.71 -16.61 -16.61
N SER A 298 -10.99 -15.62 -17.14
CA SER A 298 -9.54 -15.73 -17.36
C SER A 298 -8.78 -15.84 -16.04
N LEU A 299 -9.10 -14.96 -15.08
CA LEU A 299 -8.50 -14.92 -13.74
C LEU A 299 -8.85 -16.15 -12.89
N SER A 300 -9.94 -16.86 -13.18
CA SER A 300 -10.29 -18.11 -12.48
C SER A 300 -9.20 -19.19 -12.62
N LYS A 301 -8.28 -19.05 -13.57
CA LYS A 301 -7.11 -19.93 -13.76
C LYS A 301 -5.97 -19.62 -12.78
N CYS A 302 -5.95 -18.43 -12.18
CA CYS A 302 -4.98 -18.02 -11.16
C CYS A 302 -5.40 -18.60 -9.79
N SER A 303 -5.08 -19.86 -9.54
CA SER A 303 -5.55 -20.60 -8.36
C SER A 303 -5.05 -20.06 -7.01
N ASN A 304 -3.95 -19.30 -7.03
CA ASN A 304 -3.36 -18.65 -5.85
C ASN A 304 -4.00 -17.30 -5.50
N LEU A 305 -4.95 -16.82 -6.32
CA LEU A 305 -5.59 -15.53 -6.12
C LEU A 305 -6.29 -15.50 -4.75
N ASN A 306 -5.78 -14.64 -3.87
CA ASN A 306 -6.24 -14.46 -2.50
C ASN A 306 -6.90 -13.10 -2.28
N THR A 307 -6.65 -12.11 -3.13
CA THR A 307 -7.24 -10.77 -3.07
C THR A 307 -7.75 -10.34 -4.44
N PHE A 308 -9.05 -10.09 -4.53
CA PHE A 308 -9.70 -9.60 -5.76
C PHE A 308 -10.50 -8.32 -5.48
N GLU A 309 -10.13 -7.23 -6.15
CA GLU A 309 -10.85 -5.95 -6.09
C GLU A 309 -11.31 -5.50 -7.48
N SER A 310 -12.63 -5.33 -7.66
CA SER A 310 -13.25 -4.91 -8.93
C SER A 310 -14.31 -3.84 -8.72
N ARG A 311 -14.06 -2.90 -7.81
CA ARG A 311 -15.05 -1.89 -7.40
C ARG A 311 -15.49 -1.06 -8.59
N GLY A 312 -16.79 -0.83 -8.78
CA GLY A 312 -17.30 0.05 -9.83
C GLY A 312 -17.00 -0.43 -11.25
N CYS A 313 -16.90 -1.75 -11.45
CA CYS A 313 -16.89 -2.38 -12.77
C CYS A 313 -18.32 -2.81 -13.12
N PRO A 314 -19.05 -2.05 -13.97
CA PRO A 314 -20.49 -2.22 -14.16
C PRO A 314 -20.85 -3.43 -15.03
N LEU A 315 -19.92 -3.93 -15.85
CA LEU A 315 -20.16 -5.04 -16.78
C LEU A 315 -19.88 -6.42 -16.18
N ILE A 316 -19.42 -6.47 -14.92
CA ILE A 316 -19.24 -7.73 -14.18
C ILE A 316 -20.58 -8.18 -13.61
N THR A 317 -20.89 -9.46 -13.78
CA THR A 317 -22.12 -10.09 -13.29
C THR A 317 -21.83 -11.25 -12.34
N SER A 318 -22.89 -11.84 -11.80
CA SER A 318 -22.83 -13.08 -11.02
C SER A 318 -22.16 -14.25 -11.75
N LEU A 319 -22.15 -14.27 -13.09
CA LEU A 319 -21.50 -15.32 -13.87
C LEU A 319 -19.97 -15.27 -13.72
N GLY A 320 -19.36 -14.10 -13.88
CA GLY A 320 -17.92 -13.94 -13.70
C GLY A 320 -17.52 -14.21 -12.26
N LEU A 321 -18.30 -13.74 -11.28
CA LEU A 321 -18.02 -14.01 -9.86
C LEU A 321 -18.08 -15.51 -9.54
N ALA A 322 -19.03 -16.24 -10.13
CA ALA A 322 -19.09 -17.70 -9.99
C ALA A 322 -17.82 -18.38 -10.52
N ALA A 323 -17.26 -17.90 -11.63
CA ALA A 323 -16.00 -18.43 -12.16
C ALA A 323 -14.84 -18.22 -11.19
N ILE A 324 -14.71 -17.02 -10.62
CA ILE A 324 -13.71 -16.73 -9.56
C ILE A 324 -13.91 -17.64 -8.36
N ALA A 325 -15.13 -17.82 -7.87
CA ALA A 325 -15.39 -18.70 -6.74
C ALA A 325 -14.92 -20.13 -6.98
N VAL A 326 -15.18 -20.68 -8.17
CA VAL A 326 -14.79 -22.06 -8.55
C VAL A 326 -13.28 -22.21 -8.69
N GLY A 327 -12.63 -21.25 -9.34
CA GLY A 327 -11.20 -21.32 -9.69
C GLY A 327 -10.25 -20.86 -8.59
N CYS A 328 -10.60 -19.80 -7.87
CA CYS A 328 -9.75 -19.12 -6.89
C CYS A 328 -10.17 -19.48 -5.45
N LYS A 329 -9.95 -20.73 -5.06
CA LYS A 329 -10.40 -21.24 -3.75
C LYS A 329 -9.65 -20.67 -2.55
N GLN A 330 -8.50 -20.02 -2.80
CA GLN A 330 -7.69 -19.35 -1.77
C GLN A 330 -8.13 -17.90 -1.50
N LEU A 331 -9.25 -17.46 -2.07
CA LEU A 331 -9.75 -16.10 -1.90
C LEU A 331 -9.98 -15.77 -0.42
N THR A 332 -9.29 -14.74 0.07
CA THR A 332 -9.39 -14.23 1.44
C THR A 332 -10.04 -12.86 1.52
N LYS A 333 -9.89 -12.03 0.47
CA LYS A 333 -10.45 -10.68 0.37
C LYS A 333 -11.14 -10.48 -0.97
N LEU A 334 -12.39 -10.03 -0.92
CA LEU A 334 -13.21 -9.72 -2.09
C LEU A 334 -13.85 -8.33 -1.94
N ASP A 335 -13.58 -7.41 -2.86
CA ASP A 335 -14.28 -6.13 -2.94
C ASP A 335 -14.93 -5.93 -4.32
N ILE A 336 -16.25 -6.09 -4.35
CA ILE A 336 -17.11 -5.94 -5.54
C ILE A 336 -18.09 -4.77 -5.37
N LYS A 337 -17.73 -3.80 -4.53
CA LYS A 337 -18.58 -2.63 -4.29
C LYS A 337 -18.92 -1.93 -5.61
N LYS A 338 -20.19 -1.53 -5.79
CA LYS A 338 -20.72 -0.89 -7.01
C LYS A 338 -20.69 -1.79 -8.28
N CYS A 339 -20.59 -3.11 -8.13
CA CYS A 339 -20.90 -4.05 -9.21
C CYS A 339 -22.41 -4.37 -9.17
N HIS A 340 -23.21 -3.47 -9.76
CA HIS A 340 -24.68 -3.50 -9.65
C HIS A 340 -25.33 -4.78 -10.22
N ASN A 341 -24.67 -5.46 -11.15
CA ASN A 341 -25.16 -6.67 -11.82
C ASN A 341 -24.76 -7.98 -11.11
N ILE A 342 -24.21 -7.89 -9.89
CA ILE A 342 -23.98 -9.05 -9.03
C ILE A 342 -25.15 -9.18 -8.05
N ASP A 343 -25.76 -10.36 -8.03
CA ASP A 343 -26.92 -10.74 -7.22
C ASP A 343 -26.66 -12.02 -6.43
N ASP A 344 -27.72 -12.60 -5.86
CA ASP A 344 -27.64 -13.82 -5.05
C ASP A 344 -27.05 -15.02 -5.79
N ALA A 345 -27.20 -15.09 -7.12
CA ALA A 345 -26.67 -16.18 -7.92
C ALA A 345 -25.13 -16.22 -7.88
N GLY A 346 -24.47 -15.07 -7.71
CA GLY A 346 -23.02 -14.99 -7.52
C GLY A 346 -22.57 -15.38 -6.11
N MET A 347 -23.44 -15.15 -5.10
CA MET A 347 -23.13 -15.46 -3.70
C MET A 347 -23.18 -16.96 -3.41
N LEU A 348 -24.03 -17.73 -4.11
CA LEU A 348 -24.17 -19.17 -3.88
C LEU A 348 -22.88 -19.97 -4.19
N PRO A 349 -22.23 -19.82 -5.36
CA PRO A 349 -20.93 -20.45 -5.61
C PRO A 349 -19.84 -19.92 -4.67
N LEU A 350 -19.84 -18.61 -4.39
CA LEU A 350 -18.87 -18.01 -3.48
C LEU A 350 -18.94 -18.63 -2.08
N ALA A 351 -20.15 -18.77 -1.54
CA ALA A 351 -20.43 -19.43 -0.27
C ALA A 351 -20.00 -20.90 -0.26
N HIS A 352 -20.09 -21.59 -1.38
CA HIS A 352 -19.73 -23.00 -1.48
C HIS A 352 -18.22 -23.23 -1.62
N PHE A 353 -17.56 -22.49 -2.51
CA PHE A 353 -16.17 -22.76 -2.89
C PHE A 353 -15.13 -21.91 -2.15
N SER A 354 -15.46 -20.70 -1.70
CA SER A 354 -14.51 -19.75 -1.09
C SER A 354 -14.49 -19.84 0.44
N GLN A 355 -14.20 -21.04 0.96
CA GLN A 355 -14.19 -21.34 2.41
C GLN A 355 -13.07 -20.65 3.21
N TYR A 356 -12.17 -19.92 2.54
CA TYR A 356 -11.12 -19.12 3.16
C TYR A 356 -11.41 -17.62 3.14
N LEU A 357 -12.59 -17.21 2.66
CA LEU A 357 -12.95 -15.80 2.54
C LEU A 357 -13.11 -15.17 3.93
N ARG A 358 -12.28 -14.17 4.22
CA ARG A 358 -12.24 -13.46 5.51
C ARG A 358 -12.90 -12.09 5.42
N GLN A 359 -12.79 -11.44 4.27
CA GLN A 359 -13.27 -10.06 4.10
C GLN A 359 -14.06 -9.93 2.81
N ILE A 360 -15.29 -9.41 2.92
CA ILE A 360 -16.13 -9.15 1.77
C ILE A 360 -16.78 -7.76 1.84
N ASN A 361 -16.79 -7.07 0.71
CA ASN A 361 -17.54 -5.83 0.51
C ASN A 361 -18.46 -5.98 -0.70
N ILE A 362 -19.76 -6.02 -0.43
CA ILE A 362 -20.83 -6.17 -1.43
C ILE A 362 -21.69 -4.91 -1.54
N SER A 363 -21.19 -3.77 -1.05
CA SER A 363 -21.99 -2.55 -1.05
C SER A 363 -22.43 -2.15 -2.47
N TYR A 364 -23.65 -1.66 -2.64
CA TYR A 364 -24.21 -1.26 -3.95
C TYR A 364 -24.32 -2.40 -4.98
N THR A 365 -24.39 -3.67 -4.57
CA THR A 365 -24.76 -4.78 -5.46
C THR A 365 -26.28 -5.04 -5.42
N SER A 366 -26.76 -6.01 -6.19
CA SER A 366 -28.16 -6.47 -6.19
C SER A 366 -28.38 -7.69 -5.28
N VAL A 367 -27.46 -7.96 -4.34
CA VAL A 367 -27.58 -9.04 -3.35
C VAL A 367 -28.73 -8.75 -2.37
N THR A 368 -29.51 -9.78 -2.06
CA THR A 368 -30.64 -9.75 -1.14
C THR A 368 -30.34 -10.54 0.14
N ASP A 369 -31.35 -10.69 1.00
CA ASP A 369 -31.30 -11.57 2.18
C ASP A 369 -30.83 -13.00 1.84
N VAL A 370 -31.20 -13.53 0.67
CA VAL A 370 -30.88 -14.90 0.26
C VAL A 370 -29.37 -15.07 0.05
N GLY A 371 -28.75 -14.19 -0.74
CA GLY A 371 -27.32 -14.25 -0.98
C GLY A 371 -26.52 -13.95 0.28
N LEU A 372 -26.98 -13.00 1.10
CA LEU A 372 -26.31 -12.71 2.37
C LEU A 372 -26.36 -13.90 3.35
N LEU A 373 -27.50 -14.59 3.43
CA LEU A 373 -27.64 -15.80 4.25
C LEU A 373 -26.76 -16.94 3.71
N ALA A 374 -26.59 -17.07 2.39
CA ALA A 374 -25.69 -18.05 1.81
C ALA A 374 -24.23 -17.84 2.30
N LEU A 375 -23.77 -16.60 2.34
CA LEU A 375 -22.43 -16.25 2.84
C LEU A 375 -22.20 -16.63 4.30
N ALA A 376 -23.26 -16.81 5.10
CA ALA A 376 -23.13 -17.22 6.49
C ALA A 376 -22.58 -18.64 6.66
N SER A 377 -22.59 -19.46 5.61
CA SER A 377 -21.91 -20.76 5.58
C SER A 377 -20.38 -20.64 5.62
N ILE A 378 -19.81 -19.47 5.29
CA ILE A 378 -18.36 -19.23 5.32
C ILE A 378 -17.93 -18.97 6.77
N SER A 379 -17.53 -20.04 7.46
CA SER A 379 -17.19 -20.02 8.89
C SER A 379 -16.05 -19.06 9.28
N CYS A 380 -15.13 -18.76 8.35
CA CYS A 380 -13.98 -17.88 8.60
C CYS A 380 -14.23 -16.40 8.25
N LEU A 381 -15.45 -16.03 7.84
CA LEU A 381 -15.77 -14.65 7.47
C LEU A 381 -15.67 -13.74 8.70
N GLN A 382 -14.76 -12.76 8.64
CA GLN A 382 -14.40 -11.88 9.77
C GLN A 382 -14.87 -10.45 9.56
N SER A 383 -14.86 -9.95 8.32
CA SER A 383 -15.22 -8.58 7.99
C SER A 383 -16.25 -8.53 6.87
N LEU A 384 -17.40 -7.91 7.15
CA LEU A 384 -18.51 -7.77 6.21
C LEU A 384 -18.88 -6.29 6.07
N THR A 385 -18.80 -5.76 4.85
CA THR A 385 -19.24 -4.39 4.53
C THR A 385 -20.46 -4.43 3.60
N VAL A 386 -21.58 -3.93 4.11
CA VAL A 386 -22.88 -3.95 3.43
C VAL A 386 -23.50 -2.56 3.54
N LEU A 387 -23.33 -1.75 2.50
CA LEU A 387 -23.96 -0.44 2.38
C LEU A 387 -24.84 -0.40 1.12
N HIS A 388 -26.06 0.08 1.27
CA HIS A 388 -27.01 0.30 0.17
C HIS A 388 -27.27 -0.93 -0.71
N LEU A 389 -27.76 -2.01 -0.11
CA LEU A 389 -28.36 -3.13 -0.83
C LEU A 389 -29.87 -2.90 -0.95
N LYS A 390 -30.40 -2.91 -2.18
CA LYS A 390 -31.83 -2.64 -2.42
C LYS A 390 -32.75 -3.75 -1.89
N GLY A 391 -32.27 -4.99 -1.85
CA GLY A 391 -33.07 -6.17 -1.48
C GLY A 391 -32.91 -6.67 -0.05
N LEU A 392 -32.32 -5.87 0.84
CA LEU A 392 -31.99 -6.30 2.19
C LEU A 392 -33.08 -5.88 3.19
N THR A 393 -33.69 -6.84 3.87
CA THR A 393 -34.65 -6.56 4.95
C THR A 393 -33.94 -6.55 6.30
N PRO A 394 -34.44 -5.83 7.32
CA PRO A 394 -33.84 -5.87 8.65
C PRO A 394 -33.81 -7.28 9.27
N ASN A 395 -34.86 -8.08 9.05
CA ASN A 395 -34.93 -9.44 9.56
C ASN A 395 -33.96 -10.38 8.85
N GLY A 396 -33.85 -10.29 7.51
CA GLY A 396 -32.90 -11.10 6.75
C GLY A 396 -31.45 -10.76 7.08
N LEU A 397 -31.13 -9.46 7.23
CA LEU A 397 -29.83 -9.02 7.72
C LEU A 397 -29.54 -9.56 9.13
N ALA A 398 -30.49 -9.47 10.07
CA ALA A 398 -30.32 -10.00 11.42
C ALA A 398 -30.07 -11.51 11.42
N ALA A 399 -30.83 -12.26 10.61
CA ALA A 399 -30.68 -13.70 10.46
C ALA A 399 -29.29 -14.06 9.90
N ALA A 400 -28.86 -13.39 8.82
CA ALA A 400 -27.56 -13.66 8.21
C ALA A 400 -26.40 -13.34 9.15
N LEU A 401 -26.42 -12.19 9.83
CA LEU A 401 -25.38 -11.83 10.80
C LEU A 401 -25.32 -12.81 11.97
N SER A 402 -26.47 -13.29 12.45
CA SER A 402 -26.53 -14.26 13.56
C SER A 402 -25.95 -15.62 13.17
N ALA A 403 -26.13 -16.02 11.91
CA ALA A 403 -25.56 -17.25 11.35
C ALA A 403 -24.04 -17.15 11.12
N CYS A 404 -23.51 -15.95 10.86
CA CYS A 404 -22.09 -15.70 10.66
C CYS A 404 -21.29 -15.72 11.97
N GLY A 405 -20.84 -16.91 12.40
CA GLY A 405 -20.16 -17.05 13.68
C GLY A 405 -18.76 -16.41 13.80
N GLY A 406 -18.11 -16.15 12.66
CA GLY A 406 -16.73 -15.65 12.60
C GLY A 406 -16.57 -14.13 12.64
N LEU A 407 -17.66 -13.36 12.57
CA LEU A 407 -17.58 -11.92 12.38
C LEU A 407 -16.88 -11.22 13.54
N ARG A 408 -16.02 -10.26 13.18
CA ARG A 408 -15.28 -9.35 14.07
C ARG A 408 -15.52 -7.90 13.71
N LYS A 409 -15.90 -7.63 12.46
CA LYS A 409 -16.17 -6.28 11.96
C LYS A 409 -17.36 -6.31 11.00
N VAL A 410 -18.36 -5.49 11.28
CA VAL A 410 -19.54 -5.33 10.44
C VAL A 410 -19.75 -3.86 10.16
N LYS A 411 -19.80 -3.48 8.88
CA LYS A 411 -20.00 -2.09 8.45
C LYS A 411 -21.33 -1.95 7.73
N LEU A 412 -22.23 -1.15 8.31
CA LEU A 412 -23.62 -1.01 7.89
C LEU A 412 -24.03 0.45 7.79
N HIS A 413 -25.10 0.71 7.04
CA HIS A 413 -25.73 2.02 7.03
C HIS A 413 -26.42 2.28 8.38
N ALA A 414 -26.32 3.50 8.90
CA ALA A 414 -26.83 3.84 10.24
C ALA A 414 -28.34 3.64 10.40
N SER A 415 -29.11 3.69 9.31
CA SER A 415 -30.54 3.38 9.33
C SER A 415 -30.86 2.00 9.89
N PHE A 416 -29.95 1.02 9.79
CA PHE A 416 -30.17 -0.31 10.36
C PHE A 416 -30.14 -0.31 11.90
N LYS A 417 -29.53 0.69 12.53
CA LYS A 417 -29.39 0.77 13.99
C LYS A 417 -30.73 0.77 14.73
N SER A 418 -31.77 1.37 14.15
CA SER A 418 -33.11 1.41 14.74
C SER A 418 -33.91 0.12 14.57
N PHE A 419 -33.53 -0.76 13.65
CA PHE A 419 -34.27 -1.98 13.35
C PHE A 419 -33.77 -3.21 14.11
N PHE A 420 -32.55 -3.17 14.63
CA PHE A 420 -32.03 -4.25 15.45
C PHE A 420 -32.43 -4.08 16.91
N ALA A 421 -32.95 -5.15 17.52
CA ALA A 421 -33.21 -5.17 18.94
C ALA A 421 -31.88 -5.08 19.72
N TYR A 422 -31.84 -4.28 20.78
CA TYR A 422 -30.65 -4.07 21.62
C TYR A 422 -29.93 -5.37 22.05
N PRO A 423 -30.62 -6.46 22.44
CA PRO A 423 -29.96 -7.71 22.84
C PRO A 423 -29.13 -8.36 21.74
N LEU A 424 -29.48 -8.13 20.46
CA LEU A 424 -28.74 -8.68 19.34
C LEU A 424 -27.36 -8.02 19.22
N PHE A 425 -27.25 -6.72 19.50
CA PHE A 425 -25.96 -6.03 19.51
C PHE A 425 -25.08 -6.48 20.66
N GLU A 426 -25.64 -6.59 21.87
CA GLU A 426 -24.90 -7.12 23.03
C GLU A 426 -24.36 -8.52 22.73
N HIS A 427 -25.13 -9.37 22.06
CA HIS A 427 -24.67 -10.70 21.65
C HIS A 427 -23.44 -10.63 20.72
N PHE A 428 -23.44 -9.72 19.74
CA PHE A 428 -22.31 -9.57 18.83
C PHE A 428 -21.09 -8.90 19.50
N GLU A 429 -21.30 -7.87 20.30
CA GLU A 429 -20.24 -7.18 21.04
C GLU A 429 -19.58 -8.11 22.07
N ALA A 430 -20.35 -8.96 22.75
CA ALA A 430 -19.84 -9.99 23.66
C ALA A 430 -18.94 -11.02 22.95
N ARG A 431 -19.09 -11.18 21.63
CA ARG A 431 -18.21 -12.03 20.78
C ARG A 431 -17.02 -11.25 20.20
N GLY A 432 -16.86 -9.99 20.58
CA GLY A 432 -15.80 -9.10 20.08
C GLY A 432 -16.06 -8.57 18.67
N CYS A 433 -17.31 -8.55 18.20
CA CYS A 433 -17.66 -7.97 16.91
C CYS A 433 -17.91 -6.46 17.04
N VAL A 434 -17.20 -5.67 16.25
CA VAL A 434 -17.32 -4.21 16.20
C VAL A 434 -18.22 -3.80 15.04
N PHE A 435 -19.22 -2.96 15.34
CA PHE A 435 -20.08 -2.34 14.32
C PHE A 435 -19.57 -0.95 13.93
N GLU A 436 -19.36 -0.73 12.64
CA GLU A 436 -19.13 0.59 12.05
C GLU A 436 -20.40 1.09 11.34
N TRP A 437 -21.07 2.05 11.95
CA TRP A 437 -22.23 2.72 11.35
C TRP A 437 -21.77 3.82 10.41
N ARG A 438 -22.43 3.93 9.26
CA ARG A 438 -22.15 4.97 8.26
C ARG A 438 -23.43 5.71 7.88
N ASP A 439 -23.40 7.02 8.06
CA ASP A 439 -24.37 7.98 7.53
C ASP A 439 -23.93 8.47 6.15
N LYS A 440 -23.64 7.54 5.23
CA LYS A 440 -23.34 7.93 3.84
C LYS A 440 -24.64 7.90 3.07
N GLU A 441 -25.01 9.03 2.47
CA GLU A 441 -26.12 9.05 1.52
C GLU A 441 -25.83 8.12 0.34
N PHE A 442 -26.90 7.59 -0.25
CA PHE A 442 -26.81 6.82 -1.47
C PHE A 442 -26.28 7.74 -2.58
N GLN A 443 -25.03 7.57 -2.98
CA GLN A 443 -24.47 8.30 -4.11
C GLN A 443 -24.88 7.59 -5.41
N ALA A 444 -26.00 8.03 -5.99
CA ALA A 444 -26.19 7.93 -7.43
C ALA A 444 -25.08 8.78 -8.09
N GLU A 445 -24.40 8.21 -9.09
CA GLU A 445 -23.20 8.72 -9.76
C GLU A 445 -22.95 10.23 -9.65
N LEU A 446 -21.83 10.61 -9.03
CA LEU A 446 -21.26 11.95 -9.15
C LEU A 446 -19.95 11.86 -9.95
N ASP A 447 -20.04 12.39 -11.17
CA ASP A 447 -19.01 12.98 -12.03
C ASP A 447 -17.79 12.12 -12.48
N PRO A 448 -17.63 11.85 -13.80
CA PRO A 448 -16.43 11.22 -14.36
C PRO A 448 -15.11 12.01 -14.19
N GLN A 449 -15.16 13.32 -13.90
CA GLN A 449 -13.99 14.21 -13.88
C GLN A 449 -13.59 14.74 -12.49
N CYS A 450 -14.36 14.48 -11.42
CA CYS A 450 -14.07 15.02 -10.08
C CYS A 450 -12.83 14.46 -9.38
N TRP A 451 -12.11 13.49 -9.94
CA TRP A 451 -11.01 12.81 -9.25
C TRP A 451 -9.70 13.61 -9.20
N LYS A 452 -9.50 14.61 -10.07
CA LYS A 452 -8.37 15.56 -9.94
C LYS A 452 -8.59 16.60 -8.84
N LEU A 453 -9.83 16.87 -8.44
CA LEU A 453 -10.18 17.94 -7.50
C LEU A 453 -10.15 17.52 -6.02
N GLN A 454 -9.82 16.27 -5.68
CA GLN A 454 -9.73 15.81 -4.29
C GLN A 454 -8.28 15.76 -3.74
N LEU A 455 -7.31 16.32 -4.47
CA LEU A 455 -5.91 16.43 -4.05
C LEU A 455 -5.48 17.87 -3.68
N GLU A 456 -6.38 18.86 -3.78
CA GLU A 456 -6.08 20.27 -3.44
C GLU A 456 -6.51 20.70 -2.02
N ASP A 457 -7.20 19.85 -1.26
CA ASP A 457 -7.56 20.15 0.14
C ASP A 457 -6.55 19.57 1.15
N VAL A 458 -5.26 19.90 1.00
CA VAL A 458 -4.29 20.00 2.11
C VAL A 458 -3.23 21.04 1.73
N VAL A 459 -3.53 22.31 2.02
CA VAL A 459 -2.52 23.37 2.20
C VAL A 459 -2.26 23.55 3.69
#